data_AF-A9BFT3-F1
#
_entry.id   AF-A9BFT3-F1
#
_cell.length_a   1.000
_cell.length_b   1.000
_cell.length_c   1.000
_cell.angle_alpha   90.00
_cell.angle_beta   90.00
_cell.angle_gamma   90.00
#
_symmetry.space_group_name_H-M   'P 1'
#
loop_
_entity.id
_entity.type
_entity.pdbx_description
1 polymer ?
#
loop_
_entity_poly.entity_id
_entity_poly.type
_entity_poly.pdbx_seq_one_letter_code
_entity_poly.pdbx_strand_id
1 'polypeptide(L)'
;MKEILIEIDEEAAKEFLIKILENSKFHFLKRIFDHVSNIEFSDNEIRFKVLMFKYYLKLKTYPKALTGRYEFFHNLPTKMIKEEELPKFVKLNDKTIIINIPENPISKNVSIEKLEIESGKVKLILGLN
;
A
#
# COMPACT_ATOMS: atom_id res chain seq x y z
N MET A 1 -10.52 22.22 -13.52
CA MET A 1 -10.68 20.80 -13.18
C MET A 1 -10.87 20.71 -11.67
N LYS A 2 -11.75 19.82 -11.18
CA LYS A 2 -11.87 19.58 -9.74
C LYS A 2 -10.79 18.59 -9.35
N GLU A 3 -9.92 18.98 -8.45
CA GLU A 3 -8.88 18.13 -7.88
C GLU A 3 -9.31 17.67 -6.48
N ILE A 4 -9.09 16.40 -6.18
CA ILE A 4 -9.31 15.83 -4.85
C ILE A 4 -7.94 15.52 -4.26
N LEU A 5 -7.62 16.15 -3.14
CA LEU A 5 -6.42 15.85 -2.36
C LEU A 5 -6.76 14.85 -1.25
N ILE A 6 -6.06 13.72 -1.24
CA ILE A 6 -6.08 12.76 -0.14
C ILE A 6 -4.69 12.78 0.49
N GLU A 7 -4.63 13.04 1.80
CA GLU A 7 -3.42 12.91 2.60
C GLU A 7 -3.62 11.82 3.64
N ILE A 8 -2.63 10.92 3.76
CA ILE A 8 -2.60 9.86 4.77
C ILE A 8 -1.29 10.01 5.55
N ASP A 9 -1.40 10.26 6.85
CA ASP A 9 -0.26 10.26 7.77
C ASP A 9 -0.13 8.91 8.49
N GLU A 10 0.80 8.85 9.45
CA GLU A 10 1.08 7.63 10.23
C GLU A 10 -0.15 7.11 10.99
N GLU A 11 -0.89 8.02 11.64
CA GLU A 11 -2.04 7.63 12.46
C GLU A 11 -3.14 7.05 11.58
N ALA A 12 -3.49 7.76 10.50
CA ALA A 12 -4.48 7.28 9.54
C ALA A 12 -4.07 5.94 8.92
N ALA A 13 -2.80 5.77 8.54
CA ALA A 13 -2.29 4.53 7.97
C ALA A 13 -2.39 3.35 8.96
N LYS A 14 -2.07 3.56 10.24
CA LYS A 14 -2.23 2.54 11.29
C LYS A 14 -3.69 2.14 11.44
N GLU A 15 -4.62 3.11 11.49
CA GLU A 15 -6.05 2.82 11.57
C GLU A 15 -6.56 2.03 10.37
N PHE A 16 -6.15 2.41 9.15
CA PHE A 16 -6.52 1.69 7.94
C PHE A 16 -6.00 0.25 7.95
N LEU A 17 -4.75 0.04 8.36
CA LEU A 17 -4.18 -1.30 8.47
C LEU A 17 -4.97 -2.16 9.46
N ILE A 18 -5.29 -1.63 10.64
CA ILE A 18 -6.09 -2.35 11.65
C ILE A 18 -7.44 -2.77 11.04
N LYS A 19 -8.19 -1.83 10.45
CA LYS A 19 -9.51 -2.10 9.84
C LYS A 19 -9.45 -3.12 8.70
N ILE A 20 -8.42 -3.06 7.85
CA ILE A 20 -8.23 -4.02 6.75
C ILE A 20 -7.94 -5.43 7.31
N LEU A 21 -7.17 -5.51 8.40
CA LEU A 21 -6.74 -6.78 8.98
C LEU A 21 -7.77 -7.40 9.92
N GLU A 22 -8.68 -6.63 10.49
CA GLU A 22 -9.76 -7.14 11.36
C GLU A 22 -10.54 -8.28 10.71
N ASN A 23 -10.89 -8.12 9.43
CA ASN A 23 -11.68 -9.08 8.65
C ASN A 23 -10.82 -9.96 7.70
N SER A 24 -9.51 -9.84 7.79
CA SER A 24 -8.58 -10.54 6.92
C SER A 24 -8.47 -12.02 7.30
N LYS A 25 -8.54 -12.91 6.31
CA LYS A 25 -8.24 -14.34 6.47
C LYS A 25 -6.73 -14.62 6.58
N PHE A 26 -5.90 -13.58 6.45
CA PHE A 26 -4.45 -13.70 6.38
C PHE A 26 -3.84 -13.61 7.78
N HIS A 27 -3.88 -14.73 8.51
CA HIS A 27 -3.41 -14.83 9.90
C HIS A 27 -1.96 -14.38 10.09
N PHE A 28 -1.09 -14.68 9.11
CA PHE A 28 0.32 -14.26 9.15
C PHE A 28 0.47 -12.73 9.10
N LEU A 29 -0.21 -12.09 8.14
CA LEU A 29 -0.18 -10.63 8.00
C LEU A 29 -0.75 -9.98 9.26
N LYS A 30 -1.87 -10.48 9.78
CA LYS A 30 -2.45 -9.98 11.03
C LYS A 30 -1.44 -10.01 12.18
N ARG A 31 -0.78 -11.15 12.42
CA ARG A 31 0.25 -11.27 13.48
C ARG A 31 1.44 -10.32 13.30
N ILE A 32 1.90 -10.09 12.07
CA ILE A 32 2.99 -9.14 11.81
C ILE A 32 2.51 -7.71 12.08
N PHE A 33 1.36 -7.35 11.54
CA PHE A 33 0.89 -5.98 11.56
C PHE A 33 0.29 -5.57 12.91
N ASP A 34 -0.23 -6.51 13.71
CA ASP A 34 -0.65 -6.29 15.11
C ASP A 34 0.52 -5.80 16.00
N HIS A 35 1.76 -6.00 15.57
CA HIS A 35 2.96 -5.57 16.28
C HIS A 35 3.70 -4.40 15.59
N VAL A 36 3.04 -3.69 14.68
CA VAL A 36 3.60 -2.47 14.08
C VAL A 36 3.68 -1.39 15.14
N SER A 37 4.90 -1.03 15.48
CA SER A 37 5.19 0.03 16.44
C SER A 37 5.22 1.41 15.78
N ASN A 38 5.66 1.49 14.52
CA ASN A 38 5.93 2.74 13.83
C ASN A 38 5.72 2.57 12.32
N ILE A 39 5.19 3.61 11.67
CA ILE A 39 5.10 3.72 10.20
C ILE A 39 5.69 5.07 9.78
N GLU A 40 6.69 5.05 8.91
CA GLU A 40 7.35 6.25 8.39
C GLU A 40 7.15 6.36 6.87
N PHE A 41 7.03 7.59 6.37
CA PHE A 41 6.87 7.90 4.95
C PHE A 41 7.97 8.87 4.49
N SER A 42 8.85 8.40 3.61
CA SER A 42 9.95 9.20 3.06
C SER A 42 10.45 8.60 1.75
N ASP A 43 10.96 9.42 0.83
CA ASP A 43 11.70 8.97 -0.36
C ASP A 43 10.97 7.92 -1.22
N ASN A 44 9.65 8.11 -1.42
CA ASN A 44 8.78 7.15 -2.10
C ASN A 44 8.68 5.78 -1.40
N GLU A 45 8.97 5.73 -0.10
CA GLU A 45 9.04 4.52 0.71
C GLU A 45 8.16 4.61 1.95
N ILE A 46 7.42 3.54 2.21
CA ILE A 46 6.70 3.30 3.44
C ILE A 46 7.55 2.33 4.25
N ARG A 47 8.04 2.76 5.42
CA ARG A 47 8.76 1.90 6.36
C ARG A 47 7.85 1.54 7.51
N PHE A 48 7.88 0.29 7.93
CA PHE A 48 7.18 -0.14 9.14
C PHE A 48 8.09 -0.99 10.00
N LYS A 49 8.03 -0.74 11.31
CA LYS A 49 8.80 -1.46 12.31
C LYS A 49 7.91 -2.42 13.06
N VAL A 50 8.22 -3.71 12.94
CA VAL A 50 7.51 -4.79 13.63
C VAL A 50 8.48 -5.48 14.58
N LEU A 51 8.26 -5.33 15.89
CA LEU A 51 9.20 -5.77 16.92
C LEU A 51 10.62 -5.22 16.65
N MET A 52 11.60 -6.10 16.38
CA MET A 52 12.98 -5.74 16.06
C MET A 52 13.25 -5.63 14.54
N PHE A 53 12.29 -5.98 13.70
CA PHE A 53 12.45 -6.00 12.25
C PHE A 53 11.98 -4.71 11.61
N LYS A 54 12.71 -4.25 10.59
CA LYS A 54 12.37 -3.10 9.76
C LYS A 54 12.01 -3.58 8.36
N TYR A 55 10.81 -3.26 7.93
CA TYR A 55 10.32 -3.59 6.61
C TYR A 55 10.07 -2.31 5.81
N TYR A 56 10.13 -2.43 4.48
CA TYR A 56 9.82 -1.33 3.58
C TYR A 56 8.97 -1.76 2.39
N LEU A 57 8.19 -0.80 1.88
CA LEU A 57 7.55 -0.82 0.57
C LEU A 57 7.96 0.46 -0.16
N LYS A 58 8.81 0.33 -1.17
CA LYS A 58 9.26 1.46 -1.99
C LYS A 58 8.51 1.47 -3.31
N LEU A 59 7.76 2.53 -3.58
CA LEU A 59 7.02 2.70 -4.81
C LEU A 59 7.97 2.67 -6.00
N LYS A 60 7.72 1.76 -6.94
CA LYS A 60 8.50 1.60 -8.17
C LYS A 60 7.75 2.22 -9.34
N THR A 61 6.46 1.89 -9.48
CA THR A 61 5.59 2.49 -10.50
C THR A 61 4.14 2.42 -10.06
N TYR A 62 3.33 3.34 -10.57
CA TYR A 62 1.88 3.37 -10.40
C TYR A 62 1.20 3.73 -11.73
N PRO A 63 -0.06 3.33 -11.95
CA PRO A 63 -0.80 3.65 -13.16
C PRO A 63 -1.30 5.10 -13.15
N LYS A 64 -1.64 5.65 -14.33
CA LYS A 64 -2.28 6.98 -14.43
C LYS A 64 -3.73 6.97 -13.95
N ALA A 65 -4.42 5.83 -14.01
CA ALA A 65 -5.76 5.68 -13.44
C ALA A 65 -5.66 5.23 -11.97
N LEU A 66 -6.74 5.36 -11.20
CA LEU A 66 -6.84 4.70 -9.88
C LEU A 66 -6.79 3.15 -9.96
N THR A 67 -6.98 2.60 -11.15
CA THR A 67 -6.99 1.17 -11.42
C THR A 67 -5.75 0.75 -12.20
N GLY A 68 -5.46 -0.54 -12.17
CA GLY A 68 -4.32 -1.11 -12.85
C GLY A 68 -3.19 -1.47 -11.88
N ARG A 69 -1.97 -1.45 -12.41
CA ARG A 69 -0.81 -2.13 -11.84
C ARG A 69 0.07 -1.19 -11.04
N TYR A 70 0.09 -1.38 -9.73
CA TYR A 70 1.04 -0.77 -8.82
C TYR A 70 2.18 -1.74 -8.55
N GLU A 71 3.43 -1.26 -8.58
CA GLU A 71 4.60 -2.06 -8.23
C GLU A 71 5.38 -1.39 -7.10
N PHE A 72 5.82 -2.21 -6.15
CA PHE A 72 6.64 -1.81 -5.03
C PHE A 72 7.85 -2.74 -4.92
N PHE A 73 9.02 -2.20 -4.59
CA PHE A 73 10.12 -2.97 -4.03
C PHE A 73 9.88 -3.22 -2.54
N HIS A 74 10.33 -4.35 -2.01
CA HIS A 74 10.25 -4.65 -0.58
C HIS A 74 11.37 -5.56 -0.08
N ASN A 75 11.43 -5.73 1.23
CA ASN A 75 12.26 -6.71 1.94
C ASN A 75 11.45 -7.68 2.83
N LEU A 76 10.14 -7.79 2.61
CA LEU A 76 9.31 -8.77 3.32
C LEU A 76 9.83 -10.21 3.18
N PRO A 77 9.65 -11.07 4.20
CA PRO A 77 10.09 -12.46 4.18
C PRO A 77 9.13 -13.33 3.34
N THR A 78 9.20 -13.21 2.02
CA THR A 78 8.28 -13.85 1.06
C THR A 78 8.13 -15.36 1.23
N LYS A 79 9.22 -16.05 1.59
CA LYS A 79 9.23 -17.50 1.82
C LYS A 79 8.33 -17.96 2.97
N MET A 80 7.91 -17.05 3.85
CA MET A 80 6.98 -17.34 4.95
C MET A 80 5.52 -17.10 4.58
N ILE A 81 5.26 -16.50 3.42
CA ILE A 81 3.91 -16.15 2.94
C ILE A 81 3.52 -17.16 1.87
N LYS A 82 2.41 -17.87 2.08
CA LYS A 82 1.91 -18.79 1.06
C LYS A 82 1.10 -18.01 0.02
N GLU A 83 1.24 -18.38 -1.24
CA GLU A 83 0.53 -17.71 -2.34
C GLU A 83 -1.00 -17.80 -2.19
N GLU A 84 -1.51 -18.91 -1.64
CA GLU A 84 -2.92 -19.10 -1.29
C GLU A 84 -3.46 -18.12 -0.23
N GLU A 85 -2.57 -17.52 0.56
CA GLU A 85 -2.88 -16.47 1.54
C GLU A 85 -2.75 -15.06 0.93
N LEU A 86 -2.54 -14.92 -0.38
CA LEU A 86 -2.54 -13.61 -1.02
C LEU A 86 -3.89 -13.34 -1.66
N PRO A 87 -4.41 -12.10 -1.57
CA PRO A 87 -5.53 -11.69 -2.40
C PRO A 87 -5.20 -11.90 -3.89
N LYS A 88 -6.19 -12.31 -4.70
CA LYS A 88 -6.00 -12.57 -6.14
C LYS A 88 -5.40 -11.38 -6.93
N PHE A 89 -5.61 -10.16 -6.43
CA PHE A 89 -5.08 -8.94 -7.01
C PHE A 89 -3.64 -8.62 -6.57
N VAL A 90 -3.05 -9.39 -5.65
CA VAL A 90 -1.68 -9.22 -5.16
C VAL A 90 -0.81 -10.35 -5.70
N LYS A 91 0.35 -10.00 -6.25
CA LYS A 91 1.43 -10.96 -6.55
C LYS A 91 2.66 -10.56 -5.74
N LEU A 92 3.28 -11.54 -5.11
CA LEU A 92 4.47 -11.35 -4.27
C LEU A 92 5.62 -12.17 -4.84
N ASN A 93 6.70 -11.50 -5.21
CA ASN A 93 7.98 -12.12 -5.56
C ASN A 93 9.04 -11.70 -4.53
N ASP A 94 10.22 -12.31 -4.53
CA ASP A 94 11.26 -12.06 -3.51
C ASP A 94 11.64 -10.59 -3.25
N LYS A 95 11.51 -9.71 -4.25
CA LYS A 95 11.87 -8.29 -4.13
C LYS A 95 10.75 -7.33 -4.51
N THR A 96 9.63 -7.84 -5.04
CA THR A 96 8.59 -7.00 -5.64
C THR A 96 7.19 -7.46 -5.24
N ILE A 97 6.37 -6.49 -4.83
CA ILE A 97 4.93 -6.64 -4.69
C ILE A 97 4.28 -5.98 -5.89
N ILE A 98 3.30 -6.66 -6.47
CA ILE A 98 2.45 -6.13 -7.53
C ILE A 98 1.02 -6.15 -7.02
N ILE A 99 0.33 -5.01 -7.05
CA ILE A 99 -1.08 -4.86 -6.69
C ILE A 99 -1.83 -4.44 -7.96
N ASN A 100 -2.73 -5.30 -8.44
CA ASN A 100 -3.53 -5.07 -9.64
C ASN A 100 -4.96 -4.70 -9.25
N ILE A 101 -5.22 -3.40 -9.11
CA ILE A 101 -6.55 -2.92 -8.74
C ILE A 101 -7.49 -3.08 -9.94
N PRO A 102 -8.56 -3.90 -9.83
CA PRO A 102 -9.47 -4.14 -10.94
C PRO A 102 -10.28 -2.87 -11.25
N GLU A 103 -10.69 -2.74 -12.51
CA GLU A 103 -11.57 -1.65 -12.91
C GLU A 103 -12.90 -1.69 -12.15
N ASN A 104 -13.37 -0.52 -11.70
CA ASN A 104 -14.71 -0.35 -11.17
C ASN A 104 -15.38 0.91 -11.73
N PRO A 105 -16.72 0.99 -11.76
CA PRO A 105 -17.45 2.10 -12.37
C PRO A 105 -17.08 3.48 -11.81
N ILE A 106 -16.72 3.56 -10.52
CA ILE A 106 -16.37 4.81 -9.82
C ILE A 106 -15.00 5.33 -10.32
N SER A 107 -14.04 4.42 -10.47
CA SER A 107 -12.64 4.74 -10.79
C SER A 107 -12.39 5.10 -12.26
N LYS A 108 -13.34 4.84 -13.18
CA LYS A 108 -13.16 5.07 -14.62
C LYS A 108 -12.91 6.54 -14.97
N ASN A 109 -13.46 7.45 -14.18
CA ASN A 109 -13.36 8.90 -14.43
C ASN A 109 -12.35 9.56 -13.47
N VAL A 110 -11.48 8.78 -12.82
CA VAL A 110 -10.53 9.30 -11.84
C VAL A 110 -9.11 8.97 -12.25
N SER A 111 -8.32 10.02 -12.50
CA SER A 111 -6.88 9.93 -12.76
C SER A 111 -6.07 10.24 -11.51
N ILE A 112 -4.87 9.67 -11.43
CA ILE A 112 -3.83 10.06 -10.48
C ILE A 112 -2.99 11.13 -11.17
N GLU A 113 -3.16 12.37 -10.74
CA GLU A 113 -2.31 13.47 -11.18
C GLU A 113 -0.96 13.43 -10.47
N LYS A 114 -0.96 13.04 -9.19
CA LYS A 114 0.25 12.96 -8.38
C LYS A 114 0.12 11.93 -7.27
N LEU A 115 1.18 11.14 -7.06
CA LEU A 115 1.35 10.29 -5.89
C LEU A 115 2.73 10.56 -5.31
N GLU A 116 2.79 11.02 -4.07
CA GLU A 116 4.03 11.30 -3.35
C GLU A 116 4.02 10.61 -1.98
N ILE A 117 5.16 10.05 -1.58
CA ILE A 117 5.36 9.49 -0.24
C ILE A 117 6.58 10.18 0.35
N GLU A 118 6.34 11.30 1.03
CA GLU A 118 7.37 12.16 1.58
C GLU A 118 6.85 12.92 2.80
N SER A 119 7.77 13.46 3.60
CA SER A 119 7.44 14.37 4.71
C SER A 119 6.42 13.77 5.69
N GLY A 120 6.51 12.47 5.97
CA GLY A 120 5.63 11.78 6.92
C GLY A 120 4.22 11.53 6.42
N LYS A 121 3.94 11.69 5.12
CA LYS A 121 2.62 11.45 4.53
C LYS A 121 2.68 10.75 3.17
N VAL A 122 1.58 10.10 2.82
CA VAL A 122 1.22 9.78 1.44
C VAL A 122 0.25 10.85 0.94
N LYS A 123 0.59 11.51 -0.17
CA LYS A 123 -0.26 12.48 -0.86
C LYS A 123 -0.71 11.91 -2.19
N LEU A 124 -2.01 11.88 -2.41
CA LEU A 124 -2.63 11.45 -3.65
C LEU A 124 -3.51 12.59 -4.18
N ILE A 125 -3.13 13.15 -5.34
CA ILE A 125 -3.90 14.17 -6.04
C ILE A 125 -4.64 13.48 -7.18
N LEU A 126 -5.96 13.57 -7.15
CA LEU A 126 -6.84 12.93 -8.12
C LEU A 126 -7.52 13.97 -9.00
N GLY A 127 -7.54 13.69 -10.30
CA GLY A 127 -8.28 14.44 -11.31
C GLY A 127 -9.60 13.75 -11.63
N LEU A 128 -10.66 14.53 -11.82
CA LEU A 128 -11.92 14.05 -12.39
C LEU A 128 -11.96 14.36 -13.89
N ASN A 129 -12.11 13.31 -14.70
CA ASN A 129 -12.32 13.40 -16.15
C ASN A 129 -13.79 13.61 -16.49
#